data_AF-A0A955WYW7-F1
#
_entry.id   AF-A0A955WYW7-F1
#
_cell.length_a   1.000
_cell.length_b   1.000
_cell.length_c   1.000
_cell.angle_alpha   90.00
_cell.angle_beta   90.00
_cell.angle_gamma   90.00
#
_symmetry.space_group_name_H-M   'P 1'
#
loop_
_entity.id
_entity.type
_entity.pdbx_description
1 polymer ?
#
loop_
_entity_poly.entity_id
_entity_poly.type
_entity_poly.pdbx_seq_one_letter_code
_entity_poly.pdbx_strand_id
1 'polypeptide(L)' 'MSVTYKDAGVDIEAGDALVDRIKPLARATARPGVLGGLGGFGGLFALKDAGRWEDPVLVSGTDGVG' A
#
# COMPACT_ATOMS: atom_id res chain seq x y z
N MET A 1 -32.84 -15.27 -5.24
CA MET A 1 -31.36 -15.34 -5.23
C MET A 1 -30.85 -14.12 -4.49
N SER A 2 -29.98 -14.30 -3.50
CA SER A 2 -29.34 -13.18 -2.81
C SER A 2 -28.10 -12.79 -3.59
N VAL A 3 -27.99 -11.51 -3.95
CA VAL A 3 -26.77 -10.96 -4.56
C VAL A 3 -25.70 -10.87 -3.47
N THR A 4 -24.52 -11.41 -3.73
CA THR A 4 -23.36 -11.31 -2.85
C THR A 4 -22.45 -10.14 -3.27
N TYR A 5 -21.57 -9.71 -2.39
CA TYR A 5 -20.57 -8.68 -2.72
C TYR A 5 -19.61 -9.13 -3.83
N LYS A 6 -19.39 -10.45 -3.92
CA LYS A 6 -18.63 -11.10 -4.99
C LYS A 6 -19.35 -11.04 -6.34
N ASP A 7 -20.68 -11.15 -6.35
CA ASP A 7 -21.48 -10.98 -7.57
C ASP A 7 -21.43 -9.55 -8.11
N ALA A 8 -21.11 -8.57 -7.27
CA ALA A 8 -20.82 -7.19 -7.68
C ALA A 8 -19.37 -7.00 -8.19
N GLY A 9 -18.59 -8.08 -8.31
CA GLY A 9 -17.21 -8.07 -8.81
C GLY A 9 -16.15 -7.86 -7.72
N VAL A 10 -16.51 -7.89 -6.44
CA VAL A 10 -15.55 -7.67 -5.34
C VAL A 10 -15.29 -8.97 -4.59
N ASP A 11 -14.14 -9.59 -4.87
CA ASP A 11 -13.68 -10.82 -4.21
C ASP A 11 -12.66 -10.51 -3.11
N ILE A 12 -13.14 -10.47 -1.86
CA ILE A 12 -12.32 -10.16 -0.68
C ILE A 12 -11.24 -11.21 -0.45
N GLU A 13 -11.58 -12.49 -0.61
CA GLU A 13 -10.67 -13.62 -0.40
C GLU A 13 -9.52 -13.58 -1.40
N ALA A 14 -9.81 -13.25 -2.66
CA ALA A 14 -8.79 -13.05 -3.68
C ALA A 14 -7.88 -11.84 -3.35
N GLY A 15 -8.44 -10.77 -2.81
CA GLY A 15 -7.69 -9.60 -2.34
C GLY A 15 -6.70 -9.96 -1.23
N ASP A 16 -7.17 -10.64 -0.18
CA ASP A 16 -6.33 -11.05 0.96
C ASP A 16 -5.23 -12.03 0.53
N ALA A 17 -5.57 -13.00 -0.32
CA ALA A 17 -4.60 -13.96 -0.87
C ALA A 17 -3.50 -13.26 -1.70
N LEU A 18 -3.85 -12.22 -2.45
CA LEU A 18 -2.86 -11.41 -3.17
C LEU A 18 -1.96 -10.64 -2.19
N VAL A 19 -2.54 -9.99 -1.19
CA VAL A 19 -1.80 -9.24 -0.17
C VAL A 19 -0.74 -10.12 0.48
N ASP A 20 -1.09 -11.34 0.89
CA ASP A 20 -0.13 -12.25 1.54
C ASP A 20 0.98 -12.71 0.60
N ARG A 21 0.68 -12.92 -0.69
CA ARG A 21 1.70 -13.28 -1.69
C ARG A 21 2.70 -12.15 -1.94
N ILE A 22 2.26 -10.89 -1.95
CA ILE A 22 3.14 -9.75 -2.28
C ILE A 22 3.78 -9.11 -1.05
N LYS A 23 3.28 -9.38 0.16
CA LYS A 23 3.80 -8.83 1.43
C LYS A 23 5.33 -9.00 1.58
N PRO A 24 5.97 -10.14 1.23
CA PRO A 24 7.43 -10.26 1.27
C PRO A 24 8.15 -9.34 0.28
N LEU A 25 7.60 -9.16 -0.93
CA LEU A 25 8.15 -8.31 -1.97
C LEU A 25 8.08 -6.83 -1.55
N ALA A 26 6.92 -6.40 -1.02
CA ALA A 26 6.75 -5.06 -0.47
C ALA A 26 7.67 -4.81 0.73
N ARG A 27 7.88 -5.81 1.60
CA ARG A 27 8.80 -5.70 2.75
C ARG A 27 10.27 -5.53 2.31
N ALA A 28 10.67 -6.13 1.20
CA ALA A 28 12.03 -6.02 0.69
C ALA A 28 12.43 -4.58 0.30
N THR A 29 11.46 -3.68 0.11
CA THR A 29 11.70 -2.26 -0.21
C THR A 29 11.63 -1.34 1.02
N ALA A 30 11.49 -1.90 2.22
CA ALA A 30 11.39 -1.13 3.46
C ALA A 30 12.61 -0.21 3.66
N ARG A 31 12.34 1.02 4.11
CA ARG A 31 13.35 2.06 4.34
C ARG A 31 12.98 2.92 5.56
N PRO A 32 13.91 3.70 6.12
CA PRO A 32 13.61 4.63 7.21
C PRO A 32 12.44 5.54 6.86
N GLY A 33 11.56 5.76 7.84
CA GLY A 33 10.29 6.48 7.67
C GLY A 33 9.07 5.61 7.43
N VAL A 34 9.19 4.38 6.90
CA VAL A 34 8.02 3.50 6.76
C VAL A 34 7.47 3.13 8.14
N LEU A 35 6.16 3.34 8.34
CA LEU A 35 5.47 2.94 9.57
C LEU A 35 4.52 1.78 9.26
N GLY A 36 4.76 0.62 9.88
CA GLY A 36 3.93 -0.58 9.70
C GLY A 36 4.29 -1.42 8.46
N GLY A 37 3.29 -2.01 7.82
CA GLY A 37 3.44 -2.91 6.69
C GLY A 37 2.15 -3.07 5.87
N LEU A 38 2.20 -3.93 4.85
CA LEU A 38 1.07 -4.16 3.95
C LEU A 38 -0.07 -4.94 4.63
N GLY A 39 -1.32 -4.49 4.46
CA GLY A 39 -2.53 -5.12 5.00
C GLY A 39 -3.36 -4.25 5.94
N GLY A 40 -2.88 -3.05 6.28
CA GLY A 40 -3.69 -2.02 6.95
C GLY A 40 -4.51 -1.18 5.95
N PHE A 41 -5.38 -0.33 6.46
CA PHE A 41 -6.22 0.57 5.65
C PHE A 41 -5.41 1.56 4.78
N GLY A 42 -4.22 1.97 5.25
CA GLY A 42 -3.35 2.88 4.52
C GLY A 42 -1.88 2.66 4.86
N GLY A 43 -1.02 2.98 3.90
CA GLY A 43 0.43 3.04 4.10
C GLY A 43 0.83 4.37 4.75
N LEU A 44 1.78 4.32 5.68
CA LEU A 44 2.23 5.49 6.43
C LEU A 44 3.74 5.69 6.27
N PHE A 45 4.15 6.95 6.17
CA PHE A 45 5.57 7.33 6.05
C PHE A 45 5.88 8.59 6.86
N ALA A 46 6.73 8.47 7.87
CA ALA A 46 7.23 9.57 8.69
C ALA A 46 8.47 10.21 8.04
N LEU A 47 8.29 11.41 7.50
CA LEU A 47 9.37 12.17 6.86
C LEU A 47 10.52 12.49 7.82
N LYS A 48 10.21 12.78 9.08
CA LYS A 48 11.20 13.06 10.14
C LYS A 48 12.19 11.91 10.37
N ASP A 49 11.76 10.67 10.14
CA ASP A 49 12.56 9.47 10.40
C ASP A 49 13.29 9.01 9.11
N ALA A 50 12.93 9.58 7.96
CA ALA A 50 13.48 9.24 6.65
C ALA A 50 14.68 10.10 6.22
N GLY A 51 14.92 11.24 6.87
CA GLY A 51 16.00 12.16 6.54
C GLY A 51 15.88 13.49 7.27
N ARG A 52 16.82 14.40 6.98
CA ARG A 52 16.85 15.76 7.55
C ARG A 52 16.30 16.76 6.53
N TRP A 53 14.98 16.91 6.51
CA TRP A 53 14.28 17.93 5.73
C TRP A 53 13.77 18.99 6.70
N GLU A 54 14.02 20.26 6.40
CA GLU A 54 13.59 21.39 7.24
C GLU A 54 12.23 21.94 6.80
N ASP A 55 12.06 22.15 5.49
CA ASP A 55 10.80 22.59 4.86
C ASP A 55 10.55 21.80 3.57
N PRO A 56 10.05 20.55 3.66
CA PRO A 56 9.90 19.68 2.50
C PRO A 56 8.68 20.04 1.64
N VAL A 57 8.89 20.10 0.32
CA VAL A 57 7.80 20.12 -0.66
C VAL A 57 7.56 18.71 -1.18
N LEU A 58 6.30 18.25 -1.10
CA LEU A 58 5.90 16.94 -1.61
C LEU A 58 5.50 17.03 -3.09
N VAL A 59 6.08 16.15 -3.91
CA VAL A 59 5.74 16.00 -5.32
C VAL A 59 5.23 14.57 -5.53
N SER A 60 4.07 14.44 -6.19
CA SER A 60 3.47 13.16 -6.57
C SER A 60 3.17 13.13 -8.06
N GLY A 61 3.26 11.96 -8.67
CA GLY A 61 2.90 11.72 -10.06
C GLY A 61 2.21 10.37 -10.20
N THR A 62 1.44 10.24 -11.28
CA THR A 62 0.81 8.98 -11.69
C THR A 62 1.12 8.76 -13.16
N ASP A 63 1.48 7.54 -13.53
CA ASP A 63 1.84 7.19 -14.91
C ASP A 63 1.27 5.81 -15.28
N GLY A 64 0.84 5.69 -16.53
CA GLY A 64 0.37 4.44 -17.13
C GLY A 64 1.53 3.69 -17.80
N VAL A 65 1.31 2.42 -18.15
CA VAL A 65 2.33 1.64 -18.89
C VAL A 65 2.34 1.94 -20.39
N GLY A 66 1.27 2.56 -20.90
CA GLY A 66 1.02 2.88 -22.30
C GLY A 66 -0.43 3.32 -22.50
#